data_AF-A0A100WCH2-F1
#
_entry.id   AF-A0A100WCH2-F1
#
_cell.length_a   1.000
_cell.length_b   1.000
_cell.length_c   1.000
_cell.angle_alpha   90.00
_cell.angle_beta   90.00
_cell.angle_gamma   90.00
#
_symmetry.space_group_name_H-M   'P 1'
#
loop_
_entity.id
_entity.type
_entity.pdbx_description
1 polymer ?
#
loop_
_entity_poly.entity_id
_entity_poly.type
_entity_poly.pdbx_seq_one_letter_code
_entity_poly.pdbx_strand_id
1 'polypeptide(L)'
;MAKYTSLNDAMVAKDELAEAEIRYRLLAETFEEKPQLRANLNPALERAKAEILRLRAVKKTPGAADSGMVVAFDAARFRRSGG
;
A
#
# COMPACT_ATOMS: atom_id res chain seq x y z
N MET A 1 -16.20 2.67 -1.89
CA MET A 1 -17.00 3.76 -1.31
C MET A 1 -16.14 4.47 -0.29
N ALA A 2 -15.94 5.79 -0.45
CA ALA A 2 -15.14 6.55 0.50
C ALA A 2 -15.90 6.61 1.83
N LYS A 3 -15.27 6.09 2.90
CA LYS A 3 -15.79 6.12 4.27
C LYS A 3 -15.90 7.55 4.82
N TYR A 4 -15.18 8.49 4.20
CA TYR A 4 -15.14 9.90 4.56
C TYR A 4 -15.45 10.76 3.33
N THR A 5 -16.14 11.89 3.56
CA THR A 5 -16.56 12.80 2.50
C THR A 5 -15.43 13.76 2.11
N SER A 6 -14.64 14.23 3.08
CA SER A 6 -13.51 15.13 2.85
C SER A 6 -12.16 14.51 3.24
N LEU A 7 -11.08 15.07 2.68
CA LEU A 7 -9.71 14.74 3.07
C LEU A 7 -9.47 15.01 4.57
N ASN A 8 -9.99 16.14 5.05
CA ASN A 8 -9.84 16.55 6.45
C ASN A 8 -10.47 15.54 7.42
N ASP A 9 -11.63 14.99 7.08
CA ASP A 9 -12.29 13.99 7.92
C ASP A 9 -11.43 12.72 8.08
N ALA A 10 -10.79 12.29 6.98
CA ALA A 10 -9.86 11.15 7.02
C ALA A 10 -8.60 11.45 7.85
N MET A 11 -8.07 12.67 7.75
CA MET A 11 -6.93 13.14 8.55
C MET A 11 -7.26 13.17 10.06
N VAL A 12 -8.43 13.74 10.42
CA VAL A 12 -8.91 13.79 11.81
C VAL A 12 -9.09 12.39 12.38
N ALA A 13 -9.64 11.47 11.58
CA ALA A 13 -9.80 10.07 11.95
C ALA A 13 -8.49 9.25 11.96
N LYS A 14 -7.36 9.86 11.52
CA LYS A 14 -6.06 9.20 11.33
C LYS A 14 -6.14 7.95 10.45
N ASP A 15 -7.04 7.94 9.47
CA ASP A 15 -7.21 6.84 8.53
C ASP A 15 -6.29 7.07 7.32
N GLU A 16 -5.01 6.73 7.49
CA GLU A 16 -3.96 7.01 6.49
C GLU A 16 -4.30 6.46 5.10
N LEU A 17 -4.91 5.27 5.04
CA LEU A 17 -5.30 4.67 3.76
C LEU A 17 -6.40 5.49 3.09
N ALA A 18 -7.43 5.88 3.84
CA ALA A 18 -8.50 6.69 3.29
C ALA A 18 -8.02 8.09 2.89
N GLU A 19 -7.10 8.67 3.67
CA GLU A 19 -6.47 9.94 3.33
C GLU A 19 -5.73 9.84 1.99
N ALA A 20 -4.89 8.81 1.81
CA ALA A 20 -4.15 8.58 0.56
C ALA A 20 -5.08 8.34 -0.64
N GLU A 21 -6.17 7.59 -0.46
CA GLU A 21 -7.17 7.34 -1.52
C GLU A 21 -7.92 8.63 -1.94
N ILE A 22 -8.31 9.47 -0.98
CA ILE A 22 -8.95 10.76 -1.26
C ILE A 22 -7.97 11.71 -1.94
N ARG A 23 -6.71 11.76 -1.48
CA ARG A 23 -5.65 12.58 -2.09
C ARG A 23 -5.41 12.17 -3.54
N TYR A 24 -5.33 10.87 -3.81
CA TYR A 24 -5.20 10.36 -5.18
C TYR A 24 -6.37 10.81 -6.06
N ARG A 25 -7.60 10.68 -5.57
CA ARG A 25 -8.81 11.11 -6.31
C ARG A 25 -8.75 12.59 -6.67
N LEU A 26 -8.45 13.47 -5.70
CA LEU A 26 -8.35 14.92 -5.93
C LEU A 26 -7.26 15.27 -6.95
N LEU A 27 -6.11 14.58 -6.88
CA LEU A 27 -5.04 14.75 -7.87
C LEU A 27 -5.47 14.28 -9.26
N ALA A 28 -6.22 13.18 -9.36
CA ALA A 28 -6.69 12.62 -10.63
C ALA A 28 -7.75 13.54 -11.28
N GLU A 29 -8.71 14.03 -10.50
CA GLU A 29 -9.70 15.02 -10.95
C GLU A 29 -8.99 16.27 -11.48
N THR A 30 -8.03 16.81 -10.74
CA THR A 30 -7.24 17.99 -11.18
C THR A 30 -6.42 17.70 -12.44
N PHE A 31 -5.87 16.48 -12.56
CA PHE A 31 -5.09 16.05 -13.72
C PHE A 31 -5.93 15.97 -15.00
N GLU A 32 -7.19 15.57 -14.87
CA GLU A 32 -8.16 15.54 -15.96
C GLU A 32 -8.61 16.95 -16.33
N GLU A 33 -8.96 17.77 -15.34
CA GLU A 33 -9.44 19.14 -15.53
C GLU A 33 -8.37 20.12 -16.04
N LYS A 34 -7.11 19.91 -15.69
CA LYS A 34 -5.99 20.83 -16.01
C LYS A 34 -4.87 20.13 -16.77
N PRO A 35 -5.03 19.88 -18.08
CA PRO A 35 -4.03 19.18 -18.91
C PRO A 35 -2.64 19.82 -18.88
N GLN A 36 -2.55 21.14 -18.73
CA GLN A 36 -1.29 21.89 -18.65
C GLN A 36 -0.46 21.56 -17.40
N LEU A 37 -1.08 20.99 -16.36
CA LEU A 37 -0.40 20.61 -15.12
C LEU A 37 0.03 19.14 -15.09
N ARG A 38 -0.26 18.34 -16.13
CA ARG A 38 -0.05 16.90 -16.11
C ARG A 38 1.40 16.49 -15.85
N ALA A 39 2.36 17.20 -16.44
CA ALA A 39 3.78 16.95 -16.19
C ALA A 39 4.14 17.12 -14.70
N ASN A 40 3.54 18.10 -14.03
CA ASN A 40 3.78 18.39 -12.61
C ASN A 40 3.02 17.43 -11.69
N LEU A 41 1.81 17.02 -12.09
CA LEU A 41 0.91 16.19 -11.29
C LEU A 41 1.20 14.70 -11.40
N ASN A 42 1.75 14.21 -12.51
CA ASN A 42 2.08 12.79 -12.71
C ASN A 42 2.95 12.21 -11.58
N PRO A 43 4.07 12.86 -11.18
CA PRO A 43 4.87 12.36 -10.07
C PRO A 43 4.14 12.33 -8.72
N ALA A 44 3.16 13.21 -8.50
CA ALA A 44 2.34 13.19 -7.29
C ALA A 44 1.32 12.04 -7.31
N LEU A 45 0.71 11.78 -8.47
CA LEU A 45 -0.20 10.65 -8.69
C LEU A 45 0.50 9.31 -8.46
N GLU A 46 1.68 9.11 -9.05
CA GLU A 46 2.42 7.85 -8.90
C GLU A 46 2.87 7.62 -7.46
N ARG A 47 3.28 8.69 -6.75
CA ARG A 47 3.57 8.61 -5.31
C ARG A 47 2.34 8.21 -4.49
N ALA A 48 1.20 8.82 -4.76
CA ALA A 48 -0.05 8.47 -4.07
C ALA A 48 -0.49 7.02 -4.36
N LYS A 49 -0.35 6.53 -5.60
CA LYS A 49 -0.60 5.12 -5.94
C LYS A 49 0.31 4.17 -5.15
N ALA A 50 1.61 4.47 -5.10
CA ALA A 50 2.58 3.66 -4.36
C ALA A 50 2.26 3.61 -2.86
N GLU A 51 1.88 4.76 -2.29
CA GLU A 51 1.45 4.87 -0.89
C GLU A 51 0.18 4.04 -0.61
N ILE A 52 -0.83 4.14 -1.46
CA ILE A 52 -2.06 3.33 -1.34
C ILE A 52 -1.73 1.84 -1.38
N LEU A 53 -0.88 1.40 -2.31
CA LEU A 53 -0.48 -0.01 -2.40
C LEU A 53 0.22 -0.47 -1.12
N ARG A 54 1.17 0.31 -0.60
CA ARG A 54 1.86 0.03 0.67
C ARG A 54 0.88 -0.05 1.84
N LEU A 55 -0.01 0.94 1.98
CA LEU A 55 -0.98 1.00 3.10
C LEU A 55 -1.99 -0.14 3.02
N ARG A 56 -2.44 -0.53 1.82
CA ARG A 56 -3.28 -1.72 1.62
C ARG A 56 -2.55 -3.00 2.01
N ALA A 57 -1.26 -3.13 1.66
CA ALA A 57 -0.46 -4.27 2.07
C ALA A 57 -0.34 -4.34 3.60
N VAL A 58 -0.05 -3.22 4.27
CA VAL A 58 0.02 -3.16 5.74
C VAL A 58 -1.33 -3.49 6.38
N LYS A 59 -2.43 -2.90 5.90
CA LYS A 59 -3.79 -3.12 6.43
C LYS A 59 -4.32 -4.53 6.19
N LYS A 60 -3.92 -5.20 5.11
CA LYS A 60 -4.23 -6.62 4.84
C LYS A 60 -3.43 -7.57 5.74
N THR A 61 -2.43 -7.06 6.44
CA THR A 61 -1.60 -7.82 7.36
C THR A 61 -1.92 -7.54 8.84
N PRO A 62 -3.18 -7.59 9.34
CA PRO A 62 -3.42 -7.58 10.77
C PRO A 62 -3.15 -8.99 11.28
N GLY A 63 -1.89 -9.30 11.61
CA GLY A 63 -1.53 -10.58 12.22
C GLY A 63 -0.59 -11.49 11.43
N ALA A 64 0.27 -10.99 10.53
CA ALA A 64 1.48 -11.75 10.18
C ALA A 64 2.46 -11.69 11.36
N ALA A 65 2.11 -12.38 12.45
CA ALA A 65 3.13 -12.99 13.28
C ALA A 65 3.89 -13.95 12.37
N ASP A 66 5.16 -13.65 12.10
CA ASP A 66 6.24 -14.56 11.72
C ASP A 66 5.83 -15.97 11.27
N SER A 67 5.11 -16.09 10.15
CA SER A 67 4.84 -17.39 9.53
C SER A 67 5.72 -17.61 8.31
N GLY A 68 6.82 -16.86 8.19
CA GLY A 68 7.99 -17.36 7.49
C GLY A 68 8.43 -18.59 8.26
N MET A 69 7.90 -19.76 7.89
CA MET A 69 8.28 -21.03 8.51
C MET A 69 9.77 -21.20 8.24
N VAL A 70 10.59 -20.76 9.20
CA VAL A 70 12.02 -21.04 9.23
C VAL A 70 12.11 -22.52 9.53
N VAL A 71 12.13 -23.33 8.46
CA VAL A 71 12.40 -24.75 8.59
C VAL A 71 13.84 -24.85 9.06
N ALA A 72 14.03 -25.32 10.29
CA ALA A 72 15.36 -25.55 10.83
C ALA A 72 16.15 -26.47 9.88
N PHE A 73 17.41 -26.11 9.64
CA PHE A 73 18.28 -26.92 8.80
C PHE A 73 18.39 -28.34 9.38
N ASP A 74 17.88 -29.32 8.64
CA ASP A 74 17.92 -30.73 9.01
C ASP A 74 18.99 -31.44 8.19
N ALA A 75 20.16 -31.65 8.79
CA ALA A 75 21.28 -32.36 8.17
C ALA A 75 20.95 -33.84 7.86
N ALA A 76 19.95 -34.44 8.52
CA ALA A 76 19.55 -35.81 8.26
C ALA A 76 18.85 -35.97 6.90
N ARG A 77 18.21 -34.92 6.38
CA ARG A 77 17.60 -34.90 5.04
C ARG A 77 18.61 -34.93 3.89
N PHE A 78 19.83 -34.48 4.15
CA PHE A 78 20.89 -34.40 3.14
C PHE A 78 21.93 -35.53 3.26
N ARG A 79 21.71 -36.49 4.17
CA ARG A 79 22.53 -37.68 4.20
C ARG A 79 22.19 -38.56 3.00
N ARG A 80 23.22 -38.83 2.18
CA ARG A 80 23.16 -39.84 1.13
C ARG A 80 22.78 -41.16 1.78
N SER A 81 21.62 -41.72 1.42
CA SER A 81 21.27 -43.10 1.78
C SER A 81 22.32 -44.01 1.17
N GLY A 82 23.20 -44.56 2.00
CA GLY A 82 24.28 -45.44 1.58
C GLY A 82 24.26 -46.70 2.41
N GLY A 83 23.94 -47.82 1.75
CA GLY A 83 23.84 -49.17 2.28
C GLY A 83 22.90 -49.98 1.42
#